data_AF-A0A7K2QC09-F1
#
_entry.id   AF-A0A7K2QC09-F1
#
_cell.length_a   1.000
_cell.length_b   1.000
_cell.length_c   1.000
_cell.angle_alpha   90.00
_cell.angle_beta   90.00
_cell.angle_gamma   90.00
#
_symmetry.space_group_name_H-M   'P 1'
#
loop_
_entity.id
_entity.type
_entity.pdbx_description
1 polymer ?
#
loop_
_entity_poly.entity_id
_entity_poly.type
_entity_poly.pdbx_seq_one_letter_code
_entity_poly.pdbx_strand_id
1 'polypeptide(L)'
;MAPSVPPAPRTELPPAHGAVICVAAPCLVISPEHGQLTGRGIDGIYRSGRRLLSRCVLRVGGRDPVAVQGRSLGSDRAAFTATVRTGAEPGPDPDIGVERVRHADGTERITVRSFTTRPLRLPVELLLGTDLAELAAVAAGRAGPELPAGVHAAGLRWSSGEAQAVTAAEPAPDDALAS
;
A
#
# COMPACT_ATOMS: atom_id res chain seq x y z
N MET A 1 50.61 -14.63 -7.63
CA MET A 1 49.81 -13.85 -6.65
C MET A 1 48.47 -13.58 -7.31
N ALA A 2 47.41 -14.30 -6.91
CA ALA A 2 46.10 -14.15 -7.55
C ALA A 2 45.49 -12.79 -7.15
N PRO A 3 44.85 -12.05 -8.07
CA PRO A 3 44.25 -10.76 -7.75
C PRO A 3 43.06 -10.97 -6.80
N SER A 4 43.04 -10.21 -5.70
CA SER A 4 41.94 -10.20 -4.75
C SER A 4 40.70 -9.57 -5.38
N VAL A 5 39.60 -10.32 -5.43
CA VAL A 5 38.29 -9.81 -5.86
C VAL A 5 37.82 -8.76 -4.85
N PRO A 6 37.47 -7.53 -5.27
CA PRO A 6 36.96 -6.52 -4.37
C PRO A 6 35.64 -7.00 -3.73
N PRO A 7 35.40 -6.69 -2.44
CA PRO A 7 34.16 -7.05 -1.79
C PRO A 7 32.98 -6.42 -2.54
N ALA A 8 31.94 -7.21 -2.79
CA ALA A 8 30.72 -6.72 -3.40
C ALA A 8 30.18 -5.51 -2.60
N PRO A 9 29.72 -4.45 -3.28
CA PRO A 9 29.17 -3.29 -2.59
C PRO A 9 28.03 -3.75 -1.68
N ARG A 10 28.12 -3.43 -0.38
CA ARG A 10 27.03 -3.66 0.55
C ARG A 10 25.88 -2.78 0.10
N THR A 11 24.76 -3.40 -0.27
CA THR A 11 23.52 -2.68 -0.53
C THR A 11 23.15 -1.94 0.75
N GLU A 12 23.23 -0.62 0.72
CA GLU A 12 22.81 0.21 1.86
C GLU A 12 21.32 0.00 2.06
N LEU A 13 20.93 -0.32 3.31
CA LEU A 13 19.52 -0.48 3.63
C LEU A 13 18.85 0.90 3.51
N PRO A 14 17.69 1.00 2.84
CA PRO A 14 17.01 2.26 2.68
C PRO A 14 16.72 2.88 4.06
N PRO A 15 16.87 4.21 4.22
CA PRO A 15 16.60 4.88 5.48
C PRO A 15 15.18 4.61 5.98
N ALA A 16 15.04 4.04 7.18
CA ALA A 16 13.75 3.67 7.76
C ALA A 16 13.02 4.82 8.49
N HIS A 17 13.60 6.03 8.52
CA HIS A 17 13.08 7.14 9.33
C HIS A 17 11.69 7.63 8.89
N GLY A 18 11.32 7.45 7.62
CA GLY A 18 9.99 7.75 7.10
C GLY A 18 9.03 6.54 7.10
N ALA A 19 9.45 5.38 7.64
CA ALA A 19 8.65 4.18 7.65
C ALA A 19 7.75 4.13 8.90
N VAL A 20 6.46 3.89 8.66
CA VAL A 20 5.47 3.59 9.69
C VAL A 20 5.27 2.07 9.71
N ILE A 21 5.76 1.44 10.78
CA ILE A 21 5.83 -0.01 10.91
C ILE A 21 4.75 -0.50 11.87
N CYS A 22 4.01 -1.53 11.47
CA CYS A 22 3.05 -2.25 12.31
C CYS A 22 3.41 -3.74 12.39
N VAL A 23 3.37 -4.31 13.59
CA VAL A 23 3.72 -5.70 13.86
C VAL A 23 2.64 -6.34 14.75
N ALA A 24 2.15 -7.49 14.30
CA ALA A 24 1.36 -8.43 15.09
C ALA A 24 1.72 -9.83 14.56
N ALA A 25 2.78 -10.42 15.12
CA ALA A 25 3.38 -11.64 14.58
C ALA A 25 2.31 -12.73 14.30
N PRO A 26 2.36 -13.39 13.12
CA PRO A 26 3.42 -13.38 12.12
C PRO A 26 3.27 -12.28 11.04
N CYS A 27 2.44 -11.26 11.28
CA CYS A 27 2.14 -10.22 10.32
C CYS A 27 2.96 -8.94 10.56
N LEU A 28 3.40 -8.34 9.46
CA LEU A 28 4.26 -7.16 9.44
C LEU A 28 3.79 -6.24 8.31
N VAL A 29 3.64 -4.96 8.59
CA VAL A 29 3.32 -3.95 7.58
C VAL A 29 4.37 -2.85 7.67
N ILE A 30 4.95 -2.52 6.53
CA ILE A 30 5.87 -1.41 6.37
C ILE A 30 5.23 -0.44 5.39
N SER A 31 4.89 0.76 5.87
CA SER A 31 4.26 1.80 5.06
C SER A 31 5.15 3.04 5.03
N PRO A 32 5.19 3.78 3.91
CA PRO A 32 5.75 5.11 3.93
C PRO A 32 4.83 6.07 4.70
N GLU A 33 5.36 7.19 5.18
CA GLU A 33 4.60 8.22 5.91
C GLU A 33 3.38 8.75 5.15
N HIS A 34 3.42 8.76 3.82
CA HIS A 34 2.29 9.17 2.98
C HIS A 34 1.23 8.08 2.79
N GLY A 35 1.43 6.88 3.36
CA GLY A 35 0.45 5.80 3.45
C GLY A 35 0.14 5.02 2.17
N GLN A 36 0.70 5.43 1.02
CA GLN A 36 0.51 4.74 -0.27
C GLN A 36 1.58 3.67 -0.48
N LEU A 37 1.18 2.41 -0.64
CA LEU A 37 2.13 1.37 -1.02
C LEU A 37 2.29 1.42 -2.55
N THR A 38 3.46 1.79 -3.05
CA THR A 38 3.68 2.08 -4.48
C THR A 38 4.28 0.90 -5.26
N GLY A 39 4.59 -0.21 -4.59
CA GLY A 39 5.34 -1.33 -5.17
C GLY A 39 6.86 -1.13 -5.14
N ARG A 40 7.35 -0.07 -4.48
CA ARG A 40 8.78 0.27 -4.40
C ARG A 40 9.37 -0.07 -3.03
N GLY A 41 10.66 -0.39 -3.02
CA GLY A 41 11.40 -0.64 -1.78
C GLY A 41 10.84 -1.82 -0.98
N ILE A 42 11.01 -1.71 0.34
CA ILE A 42 10.57 -2.71 1.33
C ILE A 42 9.16 -2.46 1.84
N ASP A 43 8.46 -1.46 1.28
CA ASP A 43 7.08 -1.19 1.66
C ASP A 43 6.19 -2.36 1.21
N GLY A 44 5.24 -2.70 2.07
CA GLY A 44 4.32 -3.80 1.82
C GLY A 44 3.63 -4.34 3.06
N ILE A 45 2.67 -5.23 2.79
CA ILE A 45 1.97 -6.03 3.78
C ILE A 45 2.57 -7.43 3.71
N TYR A 46 3.05 -7.94 4.84
CA TYR A 46 3.77 -9.19 4.95
C TYR A 46 3.09 -10.13 5.94
N ARG A 47 3.13 -11.42 5.64
CA ARG A 47 2.74 -12.48 6.57
C ARG A 47 3.75 -13.61 6.49
N SER A 48 4.33 -14.00 7.62
CA SER A 48 5.37 -15.03 7.68
C SER A 48 6.53 -14.77 6.71
N GLY A 49 6.94 -13.51 6.55
CA GLY A 49 8.01 -13.09 5.63
C GLY A 49 7.60 -12.91 4.17
N ARG A 50 6.42 -13.39 3.75
CA ARG A 50 5.93 -13.21 2.37
C ARG A 50 5.25 -11.86 2.19
N ARG A 51 5.64 -11.08 1.18
CA ARG A 51 4.98 -9.83 0.79
C ARG A 51 3.64 -10.12 0.10
N LEU A 52 2.53 -10.07 0.83
CA LEU A 52 1.19 -10.30 0.31
C LEU A 52 0.71 -9.17 -0.60
N LEU A 53 1.04 -7.92 -0.28
CA LEU A 53 0.83 -6.76 -1.14
C LEU A 53 2.07 -5.88 -1.15
N SER A 54 2.53 -5.51 -2.34
CA SER A 54 3.58 -4.52 -2.57
C SER A 54 3.00 -3.17 -2.98
N ARG A 55 1.83 -3.18 -3.65
CA ARG A 55 1.10 -1.99 -4.09
C ARG A 55 -0.31 -1.97 -3.49
N CYS A 56 -0.69 -0.81 -2.98
CA CYS A 56 -2.01 -0.45 -2.47
C CYS A 56 -2.13 1.08 -2.56
N VAL A 57 -2.40 1.56 -3.77
CA VAL A 57 -2.54 2.97 -4.10
C VAL A 57 -4.02 3.33 -4.17
N LEU A 58 -4.43 4.26 -3.30
CA LEU A 58 -5.78 4.83 -3.30
C LEU A 58 -5.83 6.09 -4.15
N ARG A 59 -6.83 6.18 -5.04
CA ARG A 59 -7.18 7.38 -5.78
C ARG A 59 -8.65 7.74 -5.54
N VAL A 60 -8.96 9.02 -5.58
CA VAL A 60 -10.34 9.53 -5.46
C VAL A 60 -10.60 10.48 -6.61
N GLY A 61 -11.56 10.15 -7.47
CA GLY A 61 -11.84 10.90 -8.69
C GLY A 61 -10.63 10.98 -9.62
N GLY A 62 -9.87 9.89 -9.77
CA GLY A 62 -8.66 9.84 -10.58
C GLY A 62 -7.48 10.65 -10.04
N ARG A 63 -7.54 11.14 -8.79
CA ARG A 63 -6.46 11.94 -8.18
C ARG A 63 -5.81 11.20 -7.02
N ASP A 64 -4.49 11.38 -6.90
CA ASP A 64 -3.73 10.90 -5.77
C ASP A 64 -3.98 11.84 -4.57
N PRO A 65 -4.48 11.33 -3.43
CA PRO A 65 -4.66 12.15 -2.24
C PRO A 65 -3.34 12.76 -1.76
N VAL A 66 -3.36 14.04 -1.42
CA VAL A 66 -2.23 14.74 -0.82
C VAL A 66 -2.13 14.33 0.64
N ALA A 67 -1.03 13.67 1.01
CA ALA A 67 -0.81 13.24 2.38
C ALA A 67 -0.69 14.44 3.33
N VAL A 68 -1.36 14.33 4.47
CA VAL A 68 -1.33 15.32 5.56
C VAL A 68 -0.51 14.78 6.73
N GLN A 69 -0.72 13.51 7.09
CA GLN A 69 0.00 12.88 8.20
C GLN A 69 -0.04 11.35 8.07
N GLY A 70 1.08 10.69 8.38
CA GLY A 70 1.13 9.28 8.73
C GLY A 70 1.63 9.11 10.16
N ARG A 71 0.99 8.25 10.94
CA ARG A 71 1.42 7.96 12.32
C ARG A 71 1.06 6.55 12.75
N SER A 72 1.86 5.99 13.66
CA SER A 72 1.48 4.78 14.38
C SER A 72 0.37 5.09 15.39
N LEU A 73 -0.62 4.20 15.50
CA LEU A 73 -1.66 4.23 16.53
C LEU A 73 -1.40 3.21 17.66
N GLY A 74 -0.37 2.38 17.50
CA GLY A 74 0.03 1.32 18.42
C GLY A 74 1.09 0.45 17.74
N SER A 75 1.33 -0.74 18.28
CA SER A 75 2.24 -1.71 17.64
C SER A 75 1.62 -2.34 16.40
N ASP A 76 0.30 -2.58 16.38
CA ASP A 76 -0.39 -3.35 15.33
C ASP A 76 -1.08 -2.49 14.28
N ARG A 77 -1.06 -1.15 14.39
CA ARG A 77 -1.88 -0.29 13.52
C ARG A 77 -1.30 1.10 13.31
N ALA A 78 -1.61 1.66 12.13
CA ALA A 78 -1.20 2.99 11.70
C ALA A 78 -2.37 3.73 11.05
N ALA A 79 -2.35 5.06 11.16
CA ALA A 79 -3.31 5.95 10.51
C ALA A 79 -2.62 6.88 9.53
N PHE A 80 -3.23 7.06 8.37
CA PHE A 80 -2.80 7.98 7.32
C PHE A 80 -3.95 8.90 6.95
N THR A 81 -3.75 10.20 7.10
CA THR A 81 -4.70 11.24 6.73
C THR A 81 -4.23 11.91 5.44
N ALA A 82 -5.14 12.10 4.50
CA ALA A 82 -4.87 12.76 3.24
C ALA A 82 -6.10 13.57 2.78
N THR A 83 -5.90 14.48 1.83
CA THR A 83 -6.98 15.31 1.27
C THR A 83 -6.96 15.32 -0.25
N VAL A 84 -8.12 15.57 -0.85
CA VAL A 84 -8.26 15.67 -2.31
C VAL A 84 -9.03 16.95 -2.63
N ARG A 85 -8.47 17.73 -3.55
CA ARG A 85 -9.15 18.85 -4.21
C ARG A 85 -9.72 18.39 -5.54
N THR A 86 -11.05 18.37 -5.62
CA THR A 86 -11.82 17.99 -6.80
C THR A 86 -12.14 19.20 -7.69
N GLY A 87 -12.16 20.40 -7.11
CA GLY A 87 -12.56 21.66 -7.75
C GLY A 87 -14.07 21.91 -7.67
N ALA A 88 -14.77 21.25 -6.75
CA ALA A 88 -16.22 21.35 -6.61
C ALA A 88 -16.67 22.61 -5.86
N GLU A 89 -15.86 23.08 -4.91
CA GLU A 89 -16.06 24.33 -4.18
C GLU A 89 -15.01 25.39 -4.58
N PRO A 90 -15.36 26.69 -4.56
CA PRO A 90 -14.39 27.76 -4.75
C PRO A 90 -13.50 27.89 -3.51
N GLY A 91 -12.17 27.90 -3.71
CA GLY A 91 -11.22 28.19 -2.64
C GLY A 91 -10.02 27.23 -2.59
N PRO A 92 -9.11 27.45 -1.62
CA PRO A 92 -7.93 26.61 -1.42
C PRO A 92 -8.21 25.36 -0.58
N ASP A 93 -9.36 25.31 0.11
CA ASP A 93 -9.69 24.22 1.03
C ASP A 93 -9.92 22.90 0.30
N PRO A 94 -9.61 21.76 0.95
CA PRO A 94 -9.85 20.44 0.37
C PRO A 94 -11.34 20.10 0.31
N ASP A 95 -11.76 19.49 -0.80
CA ASP A 95 -13.15 19.06 -0.98
C ASP A 95 -13.43 17.74 -0.25
N ILE A 96 -12.44 16.83 -0.23
CA ILE A 96 -12.57 15.48 0.31
C ILE A 96 -11.44 15.21 1.31
N GLY A 97 -11.80 14.66 2.47
CA GLY A 97 -10.88 14.06 3.43
C GLY A 97 -10.84 12.54 3.29
N VAL A 98 -9.65 11.98 3.44
CA VAL A 98 -9.40 10.54 3.42
C VAL A 98 -8.64 10.15 4.68
N GLU A 99 -9.14 9.15 5.40
CA GLU A 99 -8.43 8.50 6.49
C GLU A 99 -8.27 7.02 6.18
N ARG A 100 -7.05 6.52 6.30
CA ARG A 100 -6.74 5.09 6.17
C ARG A 100 -6.23 4.58 7.50
N VAL A 101 -6.87 3.56 8.06
CA VAL A 101 -6.36 2.82 9.21
C VAL A 101 -5.92 1.45 8.74
N ARG A 102 -4.61 1.21 8.76
CA ARG A 102 -4.00 -0.05 8.32
C ARG A 102 -3.57 -0.86 9.53
N HIS A 103 -3.92 -2.13 9.52
CA HIS A 103 -3.55 -3.09 10.56
C HIS A 103 -2.43 -4.01 10.08
N ALA A 104 -1.64 -4.49 11.04
CA ALA A 104 -0.54 -5.41 10.80
C ALA A 104 -1.01 -6.72 10.14
N ASP A 105 -2.24 -7.17 10.41
CA ASP A 105 -2.84 -8.37 9.82
C ASP A 105 -3.17 -8.26 8.32
N GLY A 106 -2.99 -7.08 7.73
CA GLY A 106 -3.25 -6.79 6.33
C GLY A 106 -4.62 -6.21 6.04
N THR A 107 -5.48 -6.04 7.06
CA THR A 107 -6.74 -5.32 6.90
C THR A 107 -6.52 -3.81 6.86
N GLU A 108 -7.37 -3.13 6.09
CA GLU A 108 -7.31 -1.68 5.96
C GLU A 108 -8.71 -1.09 5.85
N ARG A 109 -9.01 -0.13 6.73
CA ARG A 109 -10.25 0.65 6.68
C ARG A 109 -9.98 2.01 6.05
N ILE A 110 -10.73 2.33 5.01
CA ILE A 110 -10.64 3.62 4.31
C ILE A 110 -11.94 4.38 4.56
N THR A 111 -11.84 5.54 5.18
CA THR A 111 -12.95 6.46 5.41
C THR A 111 -12.80 7.66 4.47
N VAL A 112 -13.81 7.89 3.63
CA VAL A 112 -13.87 9.05 2.73
C VAL A 112 -14.97 10.00 3.22
N ARG A 113 -14.64 11.28 3.35
CA ARG A 113 -15.56 12.31 3.86
C ARG A 113 -15.59 13.49 2.90
N SER A 114 -16.78 13.92 2.48
CA SER A 114 -16.94 15.18 1.75
C SER A 114 -17.06 16.36 2.71
N PHE A 115 -16.43 17.47 2.36
CA PHE A 115 -16.59 18.78 2.98
C PHE A 115 -17.35 19.77 2.09
N THR A 116 -17.80 19.31 0.91
CA THR A 116 -18.57 20.13 -0.02
C THR A 116 -20.01 20.35 0.42
N THR A 117 -20.60 21.44 -0.03
CA THR A 117 -22.00 21.79 0.24
C THR A 117 -22.97 21.03 -0.66
N ARG A 118 -22.51 20.56 -1.83
CA ARG A 118 -23.30 19.81 -2.80
C ARG A 118 -22.87 18.35 -2.86
N PRO A 119 -23.80 17.41 -3.15
CA PRO A 119 -23.47 16.01 -3.37
C PRO A 119 -22.47 15.82 -4.52
N LEU A 120 -21.49 14.94 -4.30
CA LEU A 120 -20.50 14.56 -5.30
C LEU A 120 -20.60 13.07 -5.61
N ARG A 121 -20.41 12.70 -6.88
CA ARG A 121 -20.18 11.33 -7.33
C ARG A 121 -18.77 11.22 -7.84
N LEU A 122 -17.95 10.44 -7.16
CA LEU A 122 -16.53 10.28 -7.46
C LEU A 122 -16.19 8.79 -7.38
N PRO A 123 -15.43 8.22 -8.34
CA PRO A 123 -14.87 6.90 -8.18
C PRO A 123 -13.85 6.90 -7.03
N VAL A 124 -13.82 5.80 -6.27
CA VAL A 124 -12.77 5.51 -5.30
C VAL A 124 -12.06 4.27 -5.81
N GLU A 125 -10.79 4.43 -6.16
CA GLU A 125 -10.04 3.42 -6.92
C GLU A 125 -8.90 2.90 -6.05
N LEU A 126 -8.73 1.57 -6.01
CA LEU A 126 -7.59 0.92 -5.38
C LEU A 126 -6.78 0.17 -6.41
N LEU A 127 -5.53 0.57 -6.60
CA LEU A 127 -4.56 -0.16 -7.40
C LEU A 127 -3.78 -1.08 -6.46
N LEU A 128 -4.01 -2.38 -6.61
CA LEU A 128 -3.42 -3.42 -5.80
C LEU A 128 -2.42 -4.22 -6.64
N GLY A 129 -1.34 -4.68 -6.01
CA GLY A 129 -0.30 -5.44 -6.71
C GLY A 129 0.60 -6.16 -5.72
N THR A 130 1.21 -7.24 -6.18
CA THR A 130 2.15 -8.04 -5.39
C THR A 130 3.13 -8.79 -6.27
N ASP A 131 4.33 -9.00 -5.77
CA ASP A 131 5.34 -9.88 -6.34
C ASP A 131 5.47 -11.21 -5.58
N LEU A 132 4.74 -11.35 -4.47
CA LEU A 132 4.86 -12.46 -3.52
C LEU A 132 6.33 -12.74 -3.15
N ALA A 133 7.18 -11.72 -3.04
CA ALA A 133 8.59 -11.92 -2.69
C ALA A 133 8.79 -12.18 -1.18
N GLU A 134 9.89 -12.87 -0.85
CA GLU A 134 10.36 -13.02 0.53
C GLU A 134 10.95 -11.71 1.05
N LEU A 135 10.70 -11.37 2.32
CA LEU A 135 11.19 -10.16 2.97
C LEU A 135 12.72 -10.01 2.81
N ALA A 136 13.47 -11.10 2.96
CA ALA A 136 14.92 -11.08 2.79
C ALA A 136 15.36 -10.78 1.34
N ALA A 137 14.58 -11.22 0.34
CA ALA A 137 14.84 -10.90 -1.06
C ALA A 137 14.50 -9.43 -1.35
N VAL A 138 13.37 -8.93 -0.81
CA VAL A 138 12.97 -7.52 -0.95
C VAL A 138 13.98 -6.59 -0.28
N ALA A 139 14.36 -6.87 0.96
CA ALA A 139 15.33 -6.07 1.72
C ALA A 139 16.70 -5.99 1.01
N ALA A 140 17.05 -7.01 0.23
CA ALA A 140 18.28 -7.05 -0.53
C ALA A 140 18.13 -6.58 -2.00
N GLY A 141 16.99 -5.96 -2.35
CA GLY A 141 16.74 -5.43 -3.69
C GLY A 141 16.57 -6.48 -4.79
N ARG A 142 16.29 -7.73 -4.43
CA ARG A 142 16.10 -8.87 -5.35
C ARG A 142 14.64 -9.30 -5.47
N ALA A 143 13.72 -8.40 -5.18
CA ALA A 143 12.30 -8.60 -5.44
C ALA A 143 12.07 -8.87 -6.94
N GLY A 144 11.19 -9.82 -7.25
CA GLY A 144 10.80 -10.12 -8.63
C GLY A 144 9.89 -9.03 -9.22
N PRO A 145 9.51 -9.14 -10.51
CA PRO A 145 8.46 -8.30 -11.06
C PRO A 145 7.13 -8.59 -10.37
N GLU A 146 6.20 -7.63 -10.47
CA GLU A 146 4.82 -7.83 -10.05
C GLU A 146 4.18 -8.98 -10.83
N LEU A 147 3.36 -9.77 -10.15
CA LEU A 147 2.65 -10.91 -10.73
C LEU A 147 1.38 -10.43 -11.44
N PRO A 148 0.98 -11.09 -12.54
CA PRO A 148 -0.30 -10.81 -13.17
C PRO A 148 -1.45 -11.12 -12.20
N ALA A 149 -2.41 -10.20 -12.12
CA ALA A 149 -3.60 -10.40 -11.32
C ALA A 149 -4.62 -11.27 -12.07
N GLY A 150 -5.46 -11.97 -11.33
CA GLY A 150 -6.75 -12.47 -11.83
C GLY A 150 -7.88 -11.90 -11.01
N VAL A 151 -9.03 -11.61 -11.63
CA VAL A 151 -10.24 -11.27 -10.87
C VAL A 151 -10.72 -12.50 -10.10
N HIS A 152 -11.08 -12.33 -8.83
CA HIS A 152 -11.59 -13.38 -7.97
C HIS A 152 -12.67 -12.83 -7.04
N ALA A 153 -13.91 -13.32 -7.22
CA ALA A 153 -15.09 -12.71 -6.61
C ALA A 153 -15.13 -11.19 -6.87
N ALA A 154 -15.33 -10.37 -5.84
CA ALA A 154 -15.30 -8.91 -5.93
C ALA A 154 -13.91 -8.31 -5.66
N GLY A 155 -12.83 -9.08 -5.88
CA GLY A 155 -11.46 -8.66 -5.63
C GLY A 155 -10.47 -9.25 -6.62
N LEU A 156 -9.21 -9.31 -6.21
CA LEU A 156 -8.10 -9.78 -7.03
C LEU A 156 -7.39 -10.97 -6.37
N ARG A 157 -6.77 -11.81 -7.20
CA ARG A 157 -5.90 -12.90 -6.76
C ARG A 157 -4.58 -12.90 -7.50
N TRP A 158 -3.53 -13.33 -6.80
CA TRP A 158 -2.20 -13.61 -7.35
C TRP A 158 -1.71 -14.95 -6.81
N SER A 159 -0.90 -15.64 -7.61
CA SER A 159 -0.29 -16.91 -7.22
C SER A 159 1.13 -17.04 -7.76
N SER A 160 2.03 -17.59 -6.97
CA SER A 160 3.40 -17.95 -7.38
C SER A 160 3.87 -19.17 -6.60
N GLY A 161 4.09 -20.29 -7.28
CA GLY A 161 4.39 -21.57 -6.64
C GLY A 161 3.30 -21.95 -5.62
N GLU A 162 3.69 -22.11 -4.37
CA GLU A 162 2.79 -22.43 -3.25
C GLU A 162 2.16 -21.19 -2.57
N ALA A 163 2.58 -19.98 -2.94
CA ALA A 163 2.06 -18.75 -2.35
C ALA A 163 0.85 -18.22 -3.12
N GLN A 164 -0.16 -17.76 -2.38
CA GLN A 164 -1.33 -17.09 -2.92
C GLN A 164 -1.66 -15.85 -2.08
N ALA A 165 -2.07 -14.77 -2.75
CA ALA A 165 -2.70 -13.61 -2.12
C ALA A 165 -4.07 -13.38 -2.77
N VAL A 166 -5.06 -13.05 -1.94
CA VAL A 166 -6.42 -12.71 -2.37
C VAL A 166 -6.84 -11.46 -1.63
N THR A 167 -7.49 -10.54 -2.34
CA THR A 167 -8.07 -9.33 -1.76
C THR A 167 -9.59 -9.46 -1.75
N ALA A 168 -10.20 -8.88 -0.72
CA ALA A 168 -11.62 -8.69 -0.61
C ALA A 168 -11.86 -7.29 -0.03
N ALA A 169 -13.00 -6.71 -0.36
CA ALA A 169 -13.40 -5.40 0.13
C ALA A 169 -14.85 -5.44 0.58
N GLU A 170 -15.14 -4.69 1.64
CA GLU A 170 -16.48 -4.39 2.10
C GLU A 170 -16.63 -2.87 2.26
N PRO A 171 -17.57 -2.22 1.55
CA PRO A 171 -18.47 -2.79 0.54
C PRO A 171 -17.71 -3.37 -0.67
N ALA A 172 -18.35 -4.29 -1.39
CA ALA A 172 -17.82 -4.80 -2.64
C ALA A 172 -17.64 -3.65 -3.65
N PRO A 173 -16.55 -3.63 -4.45
CA PRO A 173 -16.38 -2.62 -5.48
C PRO A 173 -17.44 -2.78 -6.58
N ASP A 174 -17.77 -1.66 -7.23
CA ASP A 174 -18.64 -1.67 -8.41
C ASP A 174 -18.01 -2.48 -9.56
N ASP A 175 -16.68 -2.39 -9.71
CA ASP A 175 -15.89 -3.10 -10.72
C ASP A 175 -14.56 -3.63 -10.15
N ALA A 176 -14.12 -4.79 -10.64
CA ALA A 176 -12.79 -5.34 -10.38
C ALA A 176 -12.12 -5.71 -11.71
N LEU A 177 -10.95 -5.12 -11.96
CA LEU A 177 -10.20 -5.28 -13.20
C LEU A 177 -8.82 -5.86 -12.92
N ALA A 178 -8.42 -6.86 -13.70
CA ALA A 178 -7.07 -7.41 -13.71
C ALA A 178 -6.36 -6.98 -15.00
N SER A 179 -5.13 -6.52 -14.86
CA SER A 179 -4.23 -6.11 -15.95
C SER A 179 -2.96 -6.93 -15.95
#